data_AF-A0A556U2N4-F1
#
_entry.id   AF-A0A556U2N4-F1
#
_cell.length_a   1.000
_cell.length_b   1.000
_cell.length_c   1.000
_cell.angle_alpha   90.00
_cell.angle_beta   90.00
_cell.angle_gamma   90.00
#
_symmetry.space_group_name_H-M   'P 1'
#
loop_
_entity.id
_entity.type
_entity.pdbx_description
1 polymer ?
#
loop_
_entity_poly.entity_id
_entity_poly.type
_entity_poly.pdbx_seq_one_letter_code
_entity_poly.pdbx_strand_id
1 'polypeptide(L)'
;MVGASVGIFVSLGKFVGQLLGIAEILGTEALWPFLLAFTALTALLQLVCLFFLPESPRFLLLDQGDKSGCEKGSHADCRSEVEELLAEQAVLRGVKNHSVLQLLLTRSVRWQLLTIVITFVTLQLCGINAVYLYASDVFHAAGIPEHNLRYVTLGTGLCEFSTAVVCKLLMFRGYMSMSVTLLLLTLTLYLQVS
;
A
#
# COMPACT_ATOMS: atom_id res chain seq x y z
N MET A 1 -3.33 8.61 2.98
CA MET A 1 -4.36 8.05 2.07
C MET A 1 -3.79 7.16 0.96
N VAL A 2 -2.57 7.43 0.48
CA VAL A 2 -1.90 6.60 -0.54
C VAL A 2 -1.74 5.14 -0.10
N GLY A 3 -1.25 4.88 1.11
CA GLY A 3 -1.05 3.50 1.61
C GLY A 3 -2.31 2.64 1.66
N ALA A 4 -3.47 3.23 2.02
CA ALA A 4 -4.75 2.52 2.01
C ALA A 4 -5.21 2.18 0.58
N SER A 5 -4.89 3.05 -0.40
CA SER A 5 -5.22 2.80 -1.80
C SER A 5 -4.34 1.68 -2.36
N VAL A 6 -3.04 1.70 -2.06
CA VAL A 6 -2.10 0.62 -2.42
C VAL A 6 -2.56 -0.74 -1.90
N GLY A 7 -2.98 -0.82 -0.63
CA GLY A 7 -3.50 -2.06 -0.05
C GLY A 7 -4.69 -2.64 -0.82
N ILE A 8 -5.62 -1.80 -1.27
CA ILE A 8 -6.79 -2.24 -2.06
C ILE A 8 -6.36 -2.76 -3.43
N PHE A 9 -5.44 -2.07 -4.11
CA PHE A 9 -4.92 -2.53 -5.41
C PHE A 9 -4.18 -3.86 -5.28
N VAL A 10 -3.42 -4.06 -4.20
CA VAL A 10 -2.76 -5.34 -3.91
C VAL A 10 -3.79 -6.45 -3.67
N SER A 11 -4.81 -6.22 -2.85
CA SER A 11 -5.89 -7.21 -2.63
C SER A 11 -6.68 -7.50 -3.90
N LEU A 12 -6.95 -6.48 -4.72
CA LEU A 12 -7.61 -6.65 -6.01
C LEU A 12 -6.74 -7.47 -6.97
N GLY A 13 -5.44 -7.19 -7.05
CA GLY A 13 -4.50 -7.95 -7.87
C GLY A 13 -4.42 -9.41 -7.46
N LYS A 14 -4.39 -9.68 -6.14
CA LYS A 14 -4.47 -11.05 -5.59
C LYS A 14 -5.76 -11.75 -6.03
N PHE A 15 -6.91 -11.09 -5.87
CA PHE A 15 -8.20 -11.63 -6.26
C PHE A 15 -8.28 -11.94 -7.76
N VAL A 16 -7.82 -11.02 -8.62
CA VAL A 16 -7.75 -11.23 -10.07
C VAL A 16 -6.81 -12.39 -10.40
N GLY A 17 -5.67 -12.50 -9.73
CA GLY A 17 -4.75 -13.63 -9.89
C GLY A 17 -5.39 -14.98 -9.52
N GLN A 18 -6.13 -15.03 -8.41
CA GLN A 18 -6.87 -16.23 -8.00
C GLN A 18 -8.02 -16.56 -8.96
N LEU A 19 -8.70 -15.54 -9.50
CA LEU A 19 -9.76 -15.71 -10.49
C LEU A 19 -9.22 -16.30 -11.80
N LEU A 20 -8.10 -15.77 -12.31
CA LEU A 20 -7.44 -16.30 -13.51
C LEU A 20 -6.85 -17.70 -13.29
N GLY A 21 -6.49 -18.03 -12.04
CA GLY A 21 -5.95 -19.34 -11.63
C GLY A 21 -6.97 -20.48 -11.56
N ILE A 22 -8.25 -20.24 -11.83
CA ILE A 22 -9.26 -21.29 -11.87
C ILE A 22 -9.05 -22.15 -13.13
N ALA A 23 -9.24 -23.47 -13.00
CA ALA A 23 -9.05 -24.43 -14.10
C ALA A 23 -9.98 -24.21 -15.31
N GLU A 24 -11.13 -23.57 -15.09
CA GLU A 24 -12.07 -23.16 -16.15
C GLU A 24 -11.53 -22.01 -17.02
N ILE A 25 -10.50 -21.30 -16.55
CA ILE A 25 -9.93 -20.13 -17.23
C ILE A 25 -8.52 -20.46 -17.71
N LEU A 26 -7.50 -20.38 -16.84
CA LEU A 26 -6.09 -20.58 -17.21
C LEU A 26 -5.37 -21.56 -16.26
N GLY A 27 -6.03 -22.11 -15.24
CA GLY A 27 -5.46 -23.01 -14.23
C GLY A 27 -5.31 -24.48 -14.66
N THR A 28 -5.14 -24.76 -15.94
CA THR A 28 -4.91 -26.12 -16.50
C THR A 28 -3.42 -26.35 -16.75
N GLU A 29 -2.94 -27.60 -16.72
CA GLU A 29 -1.53 -27.95 -16.98
C GLU A 29 -0.99 -27.46 -18.34
N ALA A 30 -1.87 -27.20 -19.32
CA ALA A 30 -1.48 -26.62 -20.60
C ALA A 30 -1.44 -25.08 -20.60
N LEU A 31 -2.18 -24.42 -19.69
CA LEU A 31 -2.46 -22.98 -19.72
C LEU A 31 -1.73 -22.17 -18.63
N TRP A 32 -1.08 -22.83 -17.67
CA TRP A 32 -0.26 -22.14 -16.65
C TRP A 32 0.80 -21.17 -17.22
N PRO A 33 1.45 -21.40 -18.39
CA PRO A 33 2.41 -20.45 -18.92
C PRO A 33 1.73 -19.14 -19.36
N PHE A 34 0.47 -19.20 -19.81
CA PHE A 34 -0.30 -18.00 -20.16
C PHE A 34 -0.64 -17.16 -18.93
N LEU A 35 -0.81 -17.80 -17.77
CA LEU A 35 -1.05 -17.10 -16.51
C LEU A 35 0.17 -16.28 -16.09
N LEU A 36 1.37 -16.85 -16.27
CA LEU A 36 2.63 -16.12 -16.10
C LEU A 36 2.89 -15.08 -17.19
N ALA A 37 2.48 -15.36 -18.44
CA ALA A 37 2.59 -14.37 -19.52
C ALA A 37 1.71 -13.14 -19.26
N PHE A 38 0.52 -13.32 -18.67
CA PHE A 38 -0.35 -12.21 -18.28
C PHE A 38 0.29 -11.32 -17.20
N THR A 39 0.94 -11.91 -16.19
CA THR A 39 1.66 -11.12 -15.17
C THR A 39 2.89 -10.42 -15.73
N ALA A 40 3.60 -11.05 -16.68
CA ALA A 40 4.68 -10.39 -17.41
C ALA A 40 4.17 -9.22 -18.26
N LEU A 41 3.01 -9.38 -18.91
CA LEU A 41 2.38 -8.33 -19.71
C LEU A 41 1.96 -7.12 -18.86
N THR A 42 1.35 -7.35 -17.69
CA THR A 42 0.99 -6.25 -16.79
C THR A 42 2.22 -5.51 -16.25
N ALA A 43 3.31 -6.23 -15.96
CA ALA A 43 4.58 -5.62 -15.59
C ALA A 43 5.19 -4.78 -16.72
N LEU A 44 5.14 -5.28 -17.97
CA LEU A 44 5.60 -4.54 -19.14
C LEU A 44 4.77 -3.27 -19.36
N LEU A 45 3.44 -3.38 -19.23
CA LEU A 45 2.54 -2.24 -19.34
C LEU A 45 2.83 -1.20 -18.27
N GLN A 46 3.07 -1.63 -17.02
CA GLN A 46 3.49 -0.72 -15.94
C GLN A 46 4.82 -0.01 -16.26
N LEU A 47 5.78 -0.72 -16.86
CA LEU A 47 7.07 -0.17 -17.25
C LEU A 47 6.92 0.86 -18.38
N VAL A 48 6.08 0.58 -19.38
CA VAL A 48 5.74 1.53 -20.45
C VAL A 48 5.02 2.76 -19.88
N CYS A 49 4.04 2.58 -19.01
CA CYS A 49 3.37 3.69 -18.34
C CYS A 49 4.35 4.55 -17.55
N LEU A 50 5.31 3.95 -16.84
CA LEU A 50 6.32 4.68 -16.07
C LEU A 50 7.15 5.63 -16.94
N PHE A 51 7.46 5.25 -18.19
CA PHE A 51 8.15 6.15 -19.13
C PHE A 51 7.34 7.40 -19.51
N PHE A 52 6.01 7.33 -19.46
CA PHE A 52 5.14 8.47 -19.75
C PHE A 52 4.80 9.31 -18.51
N LEU A 53 4.96 8.76 -17.30
CA LEU A 53 4.71 9.50 -16.07
C LEU A 53 5.87 10.47 -15.79
N PRO A 54 5.58 11.75 -15.50
CA PRO A 54 6.62 12.68 -15.08
C PRO A 54 7.23 12.19 -13.76
N GLU A 55 8.55 12.40 -13.62
CA GLU A 55 9.23 12.10 -12.36
C GLU A 55 8.59 12.89 -11.20
N SER A 56 8.66 12.32 -10.00
CA SER A 56 8.02 12.96 -8.85
C SER A 56 8.66 14.34 -8.59
N PRO A 57 7.85 15.41 -8.41
CA PRO A 57 8.36 16.78 -8.20
C PRO A 57 9.26 16.88 -6.96
N ARG A 58 9.01 16.04 -5.95
CA ARG A 58 9.90 15.87 -4.78
C ARG A 58 11.31 15.45 -5.18
N PHE A 59 11.46 14.45 -6.06
CA PHE A 59 12.77 13.93 -6.47
C PHE A 59 13.55 14.97 -7.29
N LEU A 60 12.89 15.62 -8.26
CA LEU A 60 13.48 16.71 -9.07
C LEU A 60 14.01 17.87 -8.21
N LEU A 61 13.28 18.27 -7.17
CA LEU A 61 13.66 19.37 -6.28
C LEU A 61 14.70 18.99 -5.22
N LEU A 62 14.54 17.82 -4.59
CA LEU A 62 15.38 17.41 -3.45
C LEU A 62 16.74 16.85 -3.90
N ASP A 63 16.77 16.08 -5.00
CA ASP A 63 17.94 15.33 -5.44
C ASP A 63 18.68 16.01 -6.60
N GLN A 64 17.94 16.53 -7.60
CA GLN A 64 18.53 17.20 -8.76
C GLN A 64 18.67 18.73 -8.61
N GLY A 65 17.89 19.35 -7.71
CA GLY A 65 17.88 20.81 -7.54
C GLY A 65 17.33 21.59 -8.75
N ASP A 66 16.70 20.91 -9.71
CA ASP A 66 16.15 21.51 -10.92
C ASP A 66 14.72 21.99 -10.67
N LYS A 67 14.60 23.29 -10.37
CA LYS A 67 13.31 23.96 -10.20
C LYS A 67 12.51 24.04 -11.50
N SER A 68 13.18 24.05 -12.64
CA SER A 68 12.56 24.26 -13.95
C SER A 68 11.91 22.99 -14.51
N GLY A 69 12.46 21.81 -14.20
CA GLY A 69 11.85 20.52 -14.50
C GLY A 69 10.59 20.25 -13.67
N CYS A 70 10.55 20.72 -12.43
CA CYS A 70 9.40 20.60 -11.53
C CYS A 70 8.18 21.40 -12.02
N GLU A 71 8.38 22.63 -12.51
CA GLU A 71 7.29 23.46 -13.06
C GLU A 71 6.71 22.93 -14.37
N LYS A 72 7.52 22.20 -15.17
CA LYS A 72 7.07 21.60 -16.44
C LYS A 72 6.34 20.28 -16.28
N GLY A 73 6.64 19.52 -15.23
CA GLY A 73 6.06 18.20 -14.97
C GLY A 73 4.73 18.21 -14.20
N SER A 74 4.34 19.33 -13.60
CA SER A 74 3.17 19.40 -12.71
C SER A 74 2.10 20.36 -13.25
N HIS A 75 0.86 19.87 -13.38
CA HIS A 75 -0.26 20.65 -13.90
C HIS A 75 -0.80 21.64 -12.84
N ALA A 76 -0.77 22.92 -13.21
CA ALA A 76 -1.64 24.03 -12.79
C ALA A 76 -1.58 24.63 -11.35
N ASP A 77 -1.04 23.98 -10.31
CA ASP A 77 -0.97 24.60 -8.94
C ASP A 77 0.41 24.53 -8.25
N CYS A 78 1.45 24.38 -9.07
CA CYS A 78 2.80 23.99 -8.64
C CYS A 78 3.50 24.99 -7.71
N ARG A 79 3.16 26.29 -7.72
CA ARG A 79 3.91 27.30 -6.97
C ARG A 79 3.78 27.10 -5.45
N SER A 80 2.58 26.79 -4.98
CA SER A 80 2.31 26.53 -3.55
C SER A 80 2.96 25.21 -3.10
N GLU A 81 2.85 24.15 -3.89
CA GLU A 81 3.47 22.85 -3.56
C GLU A 81 5.00 22.93 -3.55
N VAL A 82 5.60 23.63 -4.52
CA VAL A 82 7.07 23.83 -4.57
C VAL A 82 7.55 24.62 -3.35
N GLU A 83 6.79 25.62 -2.92
CA GLU A 83 7.12 26.43 -1.75
C GLU A 83 7.02 25.62 -0.44
N GLU A 84 5.99 24.77 -0.28
CA GLU A 84 5.90 23.81 0.82
C GLU A 84 7.06 22.81 0.82
N LEU A 85 7.43 22.26 -0.35
CA LEU A 85 8.54 21.32 -0.47
C LEU A 85 9.90 21.94 -0.14
N LEU A 86 10.11 23.22 -0.50
CA LEU A 86 11.31 23.97 -0.14
C LEU A 86 11.35 24.26 1.36
N ALA A 87 10.21 24.58 1.98
CA ALA A 87 10.10 24.74 3.43
C ALA A 87 10.41 23.43 4.16
N GLU A 88 9.87 22.30 3.67
CA GLU A 88 10.16 20.97 4.20
C GLU A 88 11.64 20.60 4.03
N GLN A 89 12.26 20.92 2.89
CA GLN A 89 13.70 20.74 2.67
C GLN A 89 14.54 21.56 3.66
N ALA A 90 14.15 22.80 3.97
CA ALA A 90 14.86 23.63 4.93
C ALA A 90 14.84 23.02 6.34
N VAL A 91 13.71 22.41 6.73
CA VAL A 91 13.58 21.66 7.99
C VAL A 91 14.41 20.37 7.96
N LEU A 92 14.36 19.63 6.84
CA LEU A 92 15.06 18.35 6.67
C LEU A 92 16.58 18.50 6.55
N ARG A 93 17.11 19.63 6.06
CA ARG A 93 18.56 19.91 6.00
C ARG A 93 19.24 19.88 7.36
N GLY A 94 18.50 20.11 8.45
CA GLY A 94 18.99 19.97 9.83
C GLY A 94 19.01 18.52 10.34
N VAL A 95 18.31 17.60 9.66
CA VAL A 95 18.19 16.20 10.04
C VAL A 95 19.23 15.40 9.28
N LYS A 96 20.34 15.06 9.93
CA LYS A 96 21.32 14.12 9.32
C LYS A 96 20.63 12.81 8.98
N ASN A 97 20.81 12.32 7.76
CA ASN A 97 20.45 10.96 7.39
C ASN A 97 21.24 10.00 8.29
N HIS A 98 20.53 9.36 9.24
CA HIS A 98 21.14 8.37 10.11
C HIS A 98 21.26 7.07 9.33
N SER A 99 22.45 6.47 9.33
CA SER A 99 22.64 5.13 8.77
C SER A 99 21.68 4.15 9.45
N VAL A 100 21.24 3.10 8.75
CA VAL A 100 20.34 2.06 9.30
C VAL A 100 20.89 1.48 10.60
N LEU A 101 22.21 1.30 10.68
CA LEU A 101 22.90 0.88 11.90
C LEU A 101 22.85 1.93 13.01
N GLN A 102 22.97 3.21 12.67
CA GLN A 102 22.82 4.30 13.63
C GLN A 102 21.39 4.44 14.13
N LEU A 103 20.38 4.23 13.28
CA LEU A 103 18.97 4.18 13.69
C LEU A 103 18.72 3.06 14.72
N LEU A 104 19.28 1.87 14.49
CA LEU A 104 19.20 0.77 15.46
C LEU A 104 19.91 1.09 16.80
N LEU A 105 21.02 1.84 16.74
CA LEU A 105 21.78 2.24 17.92
C LEU A 105 21.15 3.43 18.67
N THR A 106 20.32 4.25 18.03
CA THR A 106 19.75 5.47 18.63
C THR A 106 18.64 5.16 19.65
N ARG A 107 18.87 5.50 20.93
CA ARG A 107 17.98 5.17 22.06
C ARG A 107 16.54 5.68 21.90
N SER A 108 16.34 6.82 21.23
CA SER A 108 15.01 7.43 21.05
C SER A 108 14.09 6.66 20.11
N VAL A 109 14.63 6.00 19.08
CA VAL A 109 13.85 5.30 18.05
C VAL A 109 13.82 3.78 18.24
N ARG A 110 14.62 3.23 19.18
CA ARG A 110 14.68 1.77 19.44
C ARG A 110 13.33 1.15 19.73
N TRP A 111 12.49 1.80 20.54
CA TRP A 111 11.16 1.27 20.84
C TRP A 111 10.23 1.28 19.62
N GLN A 112 10.31 2.32 18.78
CA GLN A 112 9.55 2.37 17.53
C GLN A 112 10.01 1.27 16.56
N LEU A 113 11.32 1.11 16.39
CA LEU A 113 11.91 0.05 15.56
C LEU A 113 11.55 -1.35 16.07
N LEU A 114 11.62 -1.57 17.38
CA LEU A 114 11.26 -2.84 18.00
C LEU A 114 9.78 -3.17 17.80
N THR A 115 8.88 -2.20 17.97
CA THR A 115 7.45 -2.39 17.66
C THR A 115 7.24 -2.76 16.20
N ILE A 116 7.89 -2.06 15.26
CA ILE A 116 7.79 -2.39 13.83
C ILE A 116 8.27 -3.83 13.59
N VAL A 117 9.45 -4.19 14.07
CA VAL A 117 10.02 -5.55 13.90
C VAL A 117 9.10 -6.61 14.47
N ILE A 118 8.62 -6.43 15.72
CA ILE A 118 7.72 -7.39 16.35
C ILE A 118 6.41 -7.49 15.58
N THR A 119 5.83 -6.38 15.13
CA THR A 119 4.61 -6.38 14.32
C THR A 119 4.81 -7.14 13.01
N PHE A 120 5.87 -6.88 12.25
CA PHE A 120 6.14 -7.59 11.00
C PHE A 120 6.42 -9.08 11.23
N VAL A 121 7.18 -9.43 12.27
CA VAL A 121 7.44 -10.83 12.63
C VAL A 121 6.14 -11.53 13.03
N THR A 122 5.29 -10.89 13.83
CA THR A 122 4.00 -11.45 14.25
C THR A 122 3.06 -11.65 13.06
N LEU A 123 3.00 -10.68 12.15
CA LEU A 123 2.22 -10.77 10.92
C LEU A 123 2.67 -11.94 10.03
N GLN A 124 3.99 -12.16 9.93
CA GLN A 124 4.54 -13.26 9.14
C GLN A 124 4.36 -14.63 9.83
N LEU A 125 4.59 -14.69 11.15
CA LEU A 125 4.51 -15.91 11.96
C LEU A 125 3.07 -16.37 12.27
N CYS A 126 2.07 -15.50 12.09
CA CYS A 126 0.65 -15.87 12.14
C CYS A 126 0.28 -16.93 11.07
N GLY A 127 1.20 -17.22 10.14
CA GLY A 127 1.03 -18.31 9.19
C GLY A 127 0.14 -17.95 8.01
N ILE A 128 -0.17 -16.66 7.80
CA ILE A 128 -1.00 -16.19 6.68
C ILE A 128 -0.46 -16.70 5.33
N ASN A 129 0.86 -16.71 5.15
CA ASN A 129 1.50 -17.21 3.92
C ASN A 129 1.45 -18.73 3.80
N ALA A 130 1.49 -19.47 4.92
CA ALA A 130 1.30 -20.91 4.90
C ALA A 130 -0.14 -21.25 4.51
N VAL A 131 -1.12 -20.49 5.01
CA VAL A 131 -2.53 -20.62 4.60
C VAL A 131 -2.68 -20.35 3.11
N TYR A 132 -2.04 -19.34 2.53
CA TYR A 132 -2.14 -19.11 1.08
C TYR A 132 -1.52 -20.20 0.23
N LEU A 133 -0.31 -20.65 0.58
CA LEU A 133 0.43 -21.64 -0.22
C LEU A 133 -0.15 -23.05 -0.08
N TYR A 134 -0.59 -23.41 1.13
CA TYR A 134 -1.10 -24.74 1.47
C TYR A 134 -2.62 -24.74 1.71
N ALA A 135 -3.34 -23.69 1.29
CA ALA A 135 -4.80 -23.61 1.42
C ALA A 135 -5.46 -24.87 0.87
N SER A 136 -5.00 -25.33 -0.29
CA SER A 136 -5.55 -26.53 -0.92
C SER A 136 -5.34 -27.78 -0.07
N ASP A 137 -4.14 -27.98 0.48
CA ASP A 137 -3.86 -29.14 1.33
C ASP A 137 -4.63 -29.09 2.66
N VAL A 138 -4.77 -27.90 3.25
CA VAL A 138 -5.51 -27.69 4.50
C VAL A 138 -7.00 -27.96 4.31
N PHE A 139 -7.60 -27.42 3.25
CA PHE A 139 -9.01 -27.64 2.95
C PHE A 139 -9.28 -29.08 2.49
N HIS A 140 -8.33 -29.71 1.81
CA HIS A 140 -8.41 -31.13 1.47
C HIS A 140 -8.39 -32.00 2.73
N ALA A 141 -7.48 -31.73 3.66
CA ALA A 141 -7.43 -32.38 4.97
C ALA A 141 -8.71 -32.15 5.81
N ALA A 142 -9.40 -31.03 5.60
CA ALA A 142 -10.70 -30.74 6.21
C ALA A 142 -11.88 -31.50 5.56
N GLY A 143 -11.63 -32.30 4.52
CA GLY A 143 -12.65 -33.14 3.85
C GLY A 143 -13.39 -32.45 2.70
N ILE A 144 -12.89 -31.30 2.22
CA ILE A 144 -13.49 -30.62 1.06
C ILE A 144 -13.02 -31.33 -0.23
N PRO A 145 -13.94 -31.71 -1.14
CA PRO A 145 -13.57 -32.38 -2.38
C PRO A 145 -12.75 -31.47 -3.31
N GLU A 146 -11.82 -32.06 -4.08
CA GLU A 146 -10.85 -31.34 -4.94
C GLU A 146 -11.48 -30.35 -5.93
N HIS A 147 -12.68 -30.63 -6.43
CA HIS A 147 -13.36 -29.70 -7.34
C HIS A 147 -13.81 -28.41 -6.62
N ASN A 148 -14.10 -28.46 -5.32
CA ASN A 148 -14.58 -27.32 -4.52
C ASN A 148 -13.44 -26.51 -3.91
N LEU A 149 -12.26 -27.10 -3.77
CA LEU A 149 -11.07 -26.47 -3.19
C LEU A 149 -10.72 -25.13 -3.84
N ARG A 150 -10.79 -25.05 -5.18
CA ARG A 150 -10.49 -23.84 -5.94
C ARG A 150 -11.53 -22.73 -5.71
N TYR A 151 -12.81 -23.09 -5.60
CA TYR A 151 -13.89 -22.15 -5.30
C TYR A 151 -13.79 -21.60 -3.87
N VAL A 152 -13.36 -22.44 -2.92
CA VAL A 152 -13.13 -22.00 -1.54
C VAL A 152 -11.97 -21.01 -1.46
N THR A 153 -10.85 -21.27 -2.16
CA THR A 153 -9.72 -20.33 -2.25
C THR A 153 -10.12 -19.00 -2.87
N LEU A 154 -10.93 -19.02 -3.94
CA LEU A 154 -11.49 -17.80 -4.54
C LEU A 154 -12.36 -17.02 -3.53
N GLY A 155 -13.18 -17.73 -2.75
CA GLY A 155 -14.00 -17.15 -1.68
C GLY A 155 -13.16 -16.49 -0.59
N THR A 156 -12.03 -17.10 -0.20
CA THR A 156 -11.06 -16.49 0.72
C THR A 156 -10.52 -15.17 0.17
N GLY A 157 -10.11 -15.14 -1.11
CA GLY A 157 -9.66 -13.91 -1.77
C GLY A 157 -10.71 -12.81 -1.82
N LEU A 158 -11.97 -13.18 -2.10
CA LEU A 158 -13.09 -12.25 -2.10
C LEU A 158 -13.35 -11.67 -0.70
N CYS A 159 -13.26 -12.50 0.33
CA CYS A 159 -13.40 -12.08 1.72
C CYS A 159 -12.31 -11.07 2.11
N GLU A 160 -11.06 -11.30 1.67
CA GLU A 160 -9.95 -10.38 1.91
C GLU A 160 -10.13 -9.04 1.21
N PHE A 161 -10.52 -9.06 -0.06
CA PHE A 161 -10.81 -7.85 -0.81
C PHE A 161 -11.94 -7.04 -0.13
N SER A 162 -13.03 -7.72 0.24
CA SER A 162 -14.16 -7.10 0.94
C SER A 162 -13.73 -6.50 2.28
N THR A 163 -12.94 -7.23 3.05
CA THR A 163 -12.39 -6.76 4.34
C THR A 163 -11.50 -5.54 4.14
N ALA A 164 -10.65 -5.50 3.12
CA ALA A 164 -9.81 -4.35 2.82
C ALA A 164 -10.64 -3.10 2.49
N VAL A 165 -11.72 -3.26 1.71
CA VAL A 165 -12.66 -2.17 1.40
C VAL A 165 -13.37 -1.66 2.66
N VAL A 166 -13.87 -2.57 3.50
CA VAL A 166 -14.52 -2.22 4.78
C VAL A 166 -13.55 -1.51 5.72
N CYS A 167 -12.31 -1.99 5.86
CA CYS A 167 -11.28 -1.33 6.66
C CYS A 167 -11.02 0.10 6.18
N LYS A 168 -10.93 0.32 4.86
CA LYS A 168 -10.76 1.67 4.31
C LYS A 168 -11.92 2.59 4.69
N LEU A 169 -13.15 2.09 4.58
CA LEU A 169 -14.35 2.86 4.93
C LEU A 169 -14.39 3.18 6.43
N LEU A 170 -14.04 2.21 7.29
CA LEU A 170 -13.96 2.40 8.73
C LEU A 170 -12.90 3.44 9.11
N MET A 171 -11.72 3.38 8.50
CA MET A 171 -10.68 4.39 8.68
C MET A 171 -11.16 5.77 8.27
N PHE A 172 -11.79 5.88 7.09
CA PHE A 172 -12.35 7.15 6.61
C PHE A 172 -13.39 7.71 7.60
N ARG A 173 -14.30 6.87 8.08
CA ARG A 173 -15.30 7.27 9.09
C ARG A 173 -14.66 7.73 10.40
N GLY A 174 -13.60 7.05 10.86
CA GLY A 174 -12.82 7.45 12.02
C GLY A 174 -12.16 8.81 11.85
N TYR A 175 -11.53 9.06 10.70
CA TYR A 175 -10.93 10.36 10.38
C TYR A 175 -11.97 11.48 10.31
N MET A 176 -13.14 11.22 9.71
CA MET A 176 -14.23 12.19 9.70
C MET A 176 -14.70 12.53 11.12
N SER A 177 -14.83 11.52 11.98
CA SER A 177 -15.18 11.73 13.39
C SER A 177 -14.16 12.61 14.11
N MET A 178 -12.86 12.32 13.95
CA MET A 178 -11.78 13.12 14.58
C MET A 178 -11.78 14.56 14.06
N SER A 179 -11.95 14.74 12.75
CA SER A 179 -12.00 16.08 12.13
C SER A 179 -13.17 16.90 12.67
N VAL A 180 -14.36 16.31 12.82
CA VAL A 180 -15.54 17.00 13.39
C VAL A 180 -15.28 17.41 14.84
N THR A 181 -14.69 16.52 15.66
CA THR A 181 -14.38 16.85 17.06
C THR A 181 -13.35 17.98 17.19
N LEU A 182 -12.33 18.01 16.32
CA LEU A 182 -11.34 19.07 16.29
C LEU A 182 -11.96 20.40 15.87
N LEU A 183 -12.82 20.40 14.85
CA LEU A 183 -13.48 21.61 14.36
C LEU A 183 -14.42 22.19 15.43
N LEU A 184 -15.18 21.35 16.13
CA LEU A 184 -15.99 21.74 17.28
C LEU A 184 -15.15 22.32 18.42
N LEU A 185 -14.02 21.71 18.74
CA LEU A 185 -13.09 22.23 19.75
C LEU A 185 -12.55 23.61 19.35
N THR A 186 -12.10 23.77 18.10
CA THR A 186 -11.60 25.05 17.59
C THR A 186 -12.67 26.15 17.62
N LEU A 187 -13.91 25.83 17.23
CA LEU A 187 -15.03 26.78 17.32
C LEU A 187 -15.34 27.17 18.78
N THR A 188 -15.32 26.21 19.69
CA THR A 188 -15.55 26.45 21.12
C THR A 188 -14.48 27.38 21.70
N LEU A 189 -13.20 27.12 21.39
CA LEU A 189 -12.09 27.97 21.83
C LEU A 189 -12.16 29.37 21.23
N TYR A 190 -12.55 29.49 19.95
CA TYR A 190 -12.74 30.78 19.31
C TYR A 190 -13.82 31.61 20.01
N LEU A 191 -14.96 30.99 20.34
CA LEU A 191 -16.08 31.65 21.04
C LEU A 191 -15.77 32.02 22.50
N GLN A 192 -14.80 31.36 23.14
CA GLN A 192 -14.36 31.71 24.50
C GLN A 192 -13.37 32.89 24.54
N VAL A 193 -12.69 33.16 23.42
CA VAL A 193 -11.70 34.24 23.30
C VAL A 193 -12.33 35.54 22.80
N SER A 194 -13.48 35.46 22.11
CA SER A 194 -14.32 36.60 21.67
C SER A 194 -15.28 37.08 22.76
#